data_AF-A0A7W4YZZ4-F1
#
_entry.id   AF-A0A7W4YZZ4-F1
#
_cell.length_a   1.000
_cell.length_b   1.000
_cell.length_c   1.000
_cell.angle_alpha   90.00
_cell.angle_beta   90.00
_cell.angle_gamma   90.00
#
_symmetry.space_group_name_H-M   'P 1'
#
loop_
_entity.id
_entity.type
_entity.pdbx_description
1 polymer ?
#
loop_
_entity_poly.entity_id
_entity_poly.type
_entity_poly.pdbx_seq_one_letter_code
_entity_poly.pdbx_strand_id
1 'polypeptide(L)'
;MPLPGSARTTTCLPSRLAGPFDQWPVGMGFEYFYGFIGGDANQWQPNLFRNTTQIYPFEGKPPGRWNLVTAMADDAIDYVNQMHQIQPGKPILVKCAPGATHEPHHPTKEWVDKISQIKLFNDGWNKLPVDVQMRFYDVWGTEQT
;
A
#
# COMPACT_ATOMS: atom_id res chain seq x y z
N MET A 1 39.41 -17.55 -2.71
CA MET A 1 38.26 -17.95 -3.56
C MET A 1 37.36 -18.84 -2.71
N PRO A 2 36.24 -18.30 -2.23
CA PRO A 2 34.92 -18.95 -2.38
C PRO A 2 33.84 -17.95 -2.87
N LEU A 3 32.72 -18.49 -3.35
CA LEU A 3 31.75 -17.89 -4.27
C LEU A 3 30.79 -16.85 -3.63
N PRO A 4 30.28 -15.88 -4.43
CA PRO A 4 29.32 -14.89 -3.96
C PRO A 4 27.88 -15.40 -4.12
N GLY A 5 27.13 -15.38 -3.03
CA GLY A 5 25.70 -15.71 -3.01
C GLY A 5 24.99 -14.92 -1.92
N SER A 6 25.28 -13.63 -1.82
CA SER A 6 24.43 -12.75 -1.01
C SER A 6 23.17 -12.49 -1.82
N ALA A 7 22.08 -13.14 -1.42
CA ALA A 7 20.75 -12.66 -1.74
C ALA A 7 20.70 -11.20 -1.30
N ARG A 8 20.66 -10.29 -2.28
CA ARG A 8 20.25 -8.91 -2.03
C ARG A 8 18.76 -8.97 -1.70
N THR A 9 18.44 -9.22 -0.45
CA THR A 9 17.20 -8.68 0.11
C THR A 9 17.32 -7.18 -0.07
N THR A 10 16.45 -6.57 -0.87
CA THR A 10 16.30 -5.12 -0.93
C THR A 10 16.05 -4.65 0.50
N THR A 11 17.10 -4.24 1.19
CA THR A 11 16.99 -3.67 2.54
C THR A 11 16.09 -2.46 2.43
N CYS A 12 15.01 -2.47 3.21
CA CYS A 12 14.20 -1.29 3.49
C CYS A 12 15.16 -0.14 3.80
N LEU A 13 15.16 0.91 2.97
CA LEU A 13 16.09 2.04 3.10
C LEU A 13 16.07 2.59 4.53
N PRO A 14 17.20 3.08 5.07
CA PRO A 14 17.28 3.50 6.47
C PRO A 14 16.39 4.71 6.75
N SER A 15 15.20 4.49 7.32
CA SER A 15 14.26 5.51 7.78
C SER A 15 14.61 6.06 9.17
N ARG A 16 15.84 6.57 9.34
CA ARG A 16 16.24 7.18 10.62
C ARG A 16 15.62 8.58 10.76
N LEU A 17 14.90 8.80 11.86
CA LEU A 17 14.37 10.12 12.27
C LEU A 17 15.46 11.19 12.44
N ALA A 18 16.72 10.78 12.64
CA ALA A 18 17.86 11.66 12.87
C ALA A 18 18.77 11.87 11.64
N GLY A 19 18.37 11.36 10.46
CA GLY A 19 19.08 11.57 9.19
C GLY A 19 20.18 10.54 8.85
N PRO A 20 20.75 10.63 7.63
CA PRO A 20 20.51 11.65 6.60
C PRO A 20 19.14 11.50 5.90
N PHE A 21 18.53 12.63 5.48
CA PHE A 21 17.18 12.68 4.88
C PHE A 21 17.18 12.55 3.35
N ASP A 22 18.35 12.32 2.76
CA ASP A 22 18.56 12.09 1.32
C ASP A 22 17.79 10.86 0.81
N GLN A 23 17.60 9.86 1.68
CA GLN A 23 16.84 8.65 1.35
C GLN A 23 15.34 8.74 1.66
N TRP A 24 14.85 9.91 2.09
CA TRP A 24 13.42 10.13 2.24
C TRP A 24 12.80 10.57 0.91
N PRO A 25 11.50 10.31 0.68
CA PRO A 25 10.83 10.76 -0.55
C PRO A 25 10.99 12.27 -0.80
N VAL A 26 10.99 13.07 0.29
CA VAL A 26 11.24 14.52 0.24
C VAL A 26 12.68 14.90 -0.16
N GLY A 27 13.65 14.01 0.02
CA GLY A 27 15.02 14.14 -0.47
C GLY A 27 15.24 13.56 -1.88
N MET A 28 14.26 12.82 -2.42
CA MET A 28 14.31 12.15 -3.73
C MET A 28 13.49 12.85 -4.83
N GLY A 29 13.11 14.11 -4.62
CA GLY A 29 12.42 14.94 -5.62
C GLY A 29 10.91 15.08 -5.44
N PHE A 30 10.32 14.53 -4.39
CA PHE A 30 8.94 14.83 -4.01
C PHE A 30 8.88 16.03 -3.05
N GLU A 31 7.92 16.94 -3.23
CA GLU A 31 7.77 18.09 -2.34
C GLU A 31 6.99 17.74 -1.05
N TYR A 32 6.22 16.66 -1.10
CA TYR A 32 5.35 16.21 -0.02
C TYR A 32 5.31 14.69 0.02
N PHE A 33 5.26 14.13 1.22
CA PHE A 33 5.13 12.69 1.43
C PHE A 33 4.09 12.40 2.52
N TYR A 34 3.22 11.42 2.23
CA TYR A 34 2.34 10.81 3.20
C TYR A 34 2.31 9.31 2.95
N GLY A 35 2.79 8.53 3.92
CA GLY A 35 2.89 7.09 3.74
C GLY A 35 3.78 6.43 4.79
N PHE A 36 4.03 5.15 4.59
CA PHE A 36 4.93 4.36 5.42
C PHE A 36 6.29 4.20 4.72
N ILE A 37 7.35 4.02 5.50
CA ILE A 37 8.68 3.70 4.96
C ILE A 37 8.98 2.23 5.27
N GLY A 38 8.82 1.35 4.28
CA GLY A 38 8.94 -0.10 4.42
C GLY A 38 8.34 -0.83 3.21
N GLY A 39 8.48 -2.16 3.18
CA GLY A 39 7.87 -3.00 2.14
C GLY A 39 6.40 -3.30 2.39
N ASP A 40 5.98 -3.26 3.65
CA ASP A 40 4.66 -3.66 4.14
C ASP A 40 4.16 -2.72 5.25
N ALA A 41 2.83 -2.66 5.42
CA ALA A 41 2.21 -1.86 6.47
C ALA A 41 0.87 -2.44 6.90
N ASN A 42 0.59 -2.37 8.20
CA ASN A 42 -0.72 -2.71 8.75
C ASN A 42 -1.79 -1.72 8.24
N GLN A 43 -2.82 -2.23 7.57
CA GLN A 43 -3.89 -1.40 6.98
C GLN A 43 -4.74 -0.59 7.98
N TRP A 44 -4.68 -0.92 9.28
CA TRP A 44 -5.48 -0.31 10.35
C TRP A 44 -4.65 0.47 11.36
N GLN A 45 -3.42 0.02 11.63
CA GLN A 45 -2.50 0.64 12.59
C GLN A 45 -1.05 0.68 12.04
N PRO A 46 -0.80 1.40 10.94
CA PRO A 46 0.52 1.48 10.32
C PRO A 46 1.46 2.45 11.02
N ASN A 47 2.77 2.22 10.89
CA ASN A 47 3.76 3.25 11.17
C ASN A 47 3.80 4.25 9.99
N LEU A 48 3.05 5.35 10.12
CA LEU A 48 2.93 6.38 9.08
C LEU A 48 3.81 7.60 9.36
N PHE A 49 4.16 8.27 8.27
CA PHE A 49 4.91 9.51 8.27
C PHE A 49 4.24 10.51 7.35
N ARG A 50 4.25 11.77 7.78
CA ARG A 50 4.01 12.94 6.93
C ARG A 50 5.34 13.67 6.80
N ASN A 51 5.88 13.72 5.60
CA ASN A 51 7.25 14.12 5.31
C ASN A 51 8.24 13.28 6.13
N THR A 52 8.90 13.87 7.12
CA THR A 52 9.84 13.20 8.03
C THR A 52 9.27 13.03 9.44
N THR A 53 8.02 13.43 9.67
CA THR A 53 7.38 13.39 10.99
C THR A 53 6.49 12.16 11.09
N GLN A 54 6.72 11.34 12.12
CA GLN A 54 5.86 10.18 12.39
C GLN A 54 4.48 10.63 12.88
N ILE A 55 3.42 9.99 12.37
CA ILE A 55 2.03 10.31 12.68
C ILE A 55 1.22 9.02 12.96
N TYR A 56 0.19 9.16 13.80
CA TYR A 56 -0.72 8.06 14.16
C TYR A 56 -2.19 8.46 13.94
N PRO A 57 -2.62 8.65 12.67
CA PRO A 57 -3.95 9.18 12.34
C PRO A 57 -5.12 8.25 12.73
N PHE A 58 -4.83 7.00 13.05
CA PHE A 58 -5.80 6.01 13.52
C PHE A 58 -6.10 6.12 15.02
N GLU A 59 -5.28 6.83 15.81
CA GLU A 59 -5.51 6.99 17.24
C GLU A 59 -6.80 7.78 17.51
N GLY A 60 -7.61 7.30 18.45
CA GLY A 60 -8.91 7.89 18.79
C GLY A 60 -10.04 7.60 17.79
N LYS A 61 -9.77 6.88 16.69
CA LYS A 61 -10.82 6.43 15.76
C LYS A 61 -11.45 5.12 16.28
N PRO A 62 -12.78 4.96 16.18
CA PRO A 62 -13.41 3.67 16.47
C PRO A 62 -12.85 2.56 15.56
N PRO A 63 -12.79 1.30 16.03
CA PRO A 63 -12.34 0.18 15.22
C PRO A 63 -13.09 0.10 13.88
N GLY A 64 -12.36 -0.14 12.79
CA GLY A 64 -12.92 -0.28 11.43
C GLY A 64 -13.35 1.04 10.77
N ARG A 65 -13.19 2.20 11.41
CA ARG A 65 -13.55 3.51 10.83
C ARG A 65 -12.41 4.22 10.10
N TRP A 66 -11.18 3.76 10.27
CA TRP A 66 -10.00 4.34 9.62
C TRP A 66 -9.31 3.26 8.82
N ASN A 67 -8.88 3.54 7.59
CA ASN A 67 -8.12 2.63 6.77
C ASN A 67 -6.99 3.37 6.05
N LEU A 68 -5.84 2.72 5.91
CA LEU A 68 -4.65 3.31 5.28
C LEU A 68 -4.92 3.80 3.85
N VAL A 69 -5.57 2.98 3.02
CA VAL A 69 -5.79 3.30 1.59
C VAL A 69 -6.68 4.52 1.45
N THR A 70 -7.77 4.59 2.22
CA THR A 70 -8.66 5.75 2.19
C THR A 70 -7.97 6.99 2.75
N ALA A 71 -7.21 6.86 3.84
CA ALA A 71 -6.49 7.98 4.43
C ALA A 71 -5.41 8.57 3.48
N MET A 72 -4.69 7.72 2.73
CA MET A 72 -3.76 8.19 1.71
C MET A 72 -4.46 8.94 0.58
N ALA A 73 -5.64 8.48 0.16
CA ALA A 73 -6.43 9.17 -0.86
C ALA A 73 -6.97 10.52 -0.36
N ASP A 74 -7.54 10.54 0.85
CA ASP A 74 -8.07 11.75 1.48
C ASP A 74 -6.96 12.81 1.66
N ASP A 75 -5.79 12.41 2.16
CA ASP A 75 -4.66 13.33 2.36
C ASP A 75 -4.09 13.87 1.03
N ALA A 76 -4.06 13.03 -0.02
CA ALA A 76 -3.67 13.49 -1.35
C ALA A 76 -4.66 14.50 -1.93
N ILE A 77 -5.97 14.27 -1.78
CA ILE A 77 -7.02 15.21 -2.21
C ILE A 77 -6.88 16.53 -1.45
N ASP A 78 -6.72 16.48 -0.13
CA ASP A 78 -6.56 17.67 0.71
C ASP A 78 -5.33 18.48 0.32
N TYR A 79 -4.19 17.82 0.06
CA TYR A 79 -2.96 18.49 -0.36
C TYR A 79 -3.11 19.15 -1.73
N VAL A 80 -3.70 18.45 -2.71
CA VAL A 80 -3.96 19.00 -4.05
C VAL A 80 -4.88 20.23 -3.96
N ASN A 81 -5.94 20.14 -3.15
CA ASN A 81 -6.87 21.26 -2.95
C ASN A 81 -6.17 22.48 -2.33
N GLN A 82 -5.32 22.28 -1.33
CA GLN A 82 -4.53 23.37 -0.73
C GLN A 82 -3.58 24.00 -1.74
N MET A 83 -2.89 23.18 -2.54
CA MET A 83 -1.97 23.68 -3.55
C MET A 83 -2.69 24.48 -4.65
N HIS A 84 -3.86 24.03 -5.08
CA HIS A 84 -4.68 24.80 -6.03
C HIS A 84 -5.17 26.13 -5.45
N GLN A 85 -5.41 26.23 -4.13
CA GLN A 85 -5.79 27.49 -3.48
C GLN A 85 -4.62 28.46 -3.35
N ILE A 86 -3.42 27.96 -3.01
CA ILE A 86 -2.23 28.79 -2.77
C ILE A 86 -1.55 29.19 -4.09
N GLN A 87 -1.43 28.26 -5.03
CA GLN A 87 -0.76 28.46 -6.31
C GLN A 87 -1.47 27.72 -7.45
N PRO A 88 -2.58 28.29 -7.98
CA PRO A 88 -3.41 27.63 -8.99
C PRO A 88 -2.69 27.21 -10.28
N GLY A 89 -1.61 27.91 -10.65
CA GLY A 89 -0.86 27.66 -11.89
C GLY A 89 0.24 26.62 -11.77
N LYS A 90 0.47 26.03 -10.59
CA LYS A 90 1.54 25.04 -10.40
C LYS A 90 1.10 23.67 -10.92
N PRO A 91 1.82 23.03 -11.86
CA PRO A 91 1.52 21.66 -12.26
C PRO A 91 1.80 20.69 -11.10
N ILE A 92 0.94 19.69 -10.93
CA ILE A 92 1.01 18.72 -9.82
C ILE A 92 1.23 17.31 -10.38
N LEU A 93 2.13 16.56 -9.73
CA LEU A 93 2.29 15.12 -9.90
C LEU A 93 1.97 14.43 -8.56
N VAL A 94 1.03 13.48 -8.57
CA VAL A 94 0.73 12.63 -7.40
C VAL A 94 1.12 11.19 -7.72
N LYS A 95 2.07 10.64 -6.94
CA LYS A 95 2.42 9.22 -6.98
C LYS A 95 1.71 8.50 -5.84
N CYS A 96 0.52 7.95 -6.13
CA CYS A 96 -0.20 7.11 -5.18
C CYS A 96 0.29 5.65 -5.29
N ALA A 97 0.81 5.10 -4.20
CA ALA A 97 1.29 3.72 -4.10
C ALA A 97 0.57 3.04 -2.92
N PRO A 98 -0.59 2.40 -3.14
CA PRO A 98 -1.36 1.81 -2.05
C PRO A 98 -0.61 0.62 -1.44
N GLY A 99 -0.68 0.48 -0.12
CA GLY A 99 -0.13 -0.69 0.58
C GLY A 99 -0.95 -1.97 0.35
N ALA A 100 -2.18 -1.87 -0.15
CA ALA A 100 -3.01 -3.01 -0.53
C ALA A 100 -2.71 -3.42 -1.99
N THR A 101 -2.53 -4.68 -2.35
CA THR A 101 -2.80 -5.96 -1.64
C THR A 101 -1.52 -6.67 -1.17
N HIS A 102 -0.49 -5.92 -0.76
CA HIS A 102 0.67 -6.52 -0.13
C HIS A 102 0.29 -7.07 1.25
N GLU A 103 1.05 -8.05 1.76
CA GLU A 103 0.89 -8.52 3.13
C GLU A 103 0.96 -7.34 4.11
N PRO A 104 0.17 -7.34 5.20
CA PRO A 104 -0.83 -8.33 5.64
C PRO A 104 -2.24 -8.17 5.02
N HIS A 105 -2.92 -9.29 4.77
CA HIS A 105 -4.26 -9.32 4.16
C HIS A 105 -5.37 -8.97 5.17
N HIS A 106 -5.87 -7.73 5.11
CA HIS A 106 -6.94 -7.23 5.97
C HIS A 106 -8.19 -6.81 5.18
N PRO A 107 -8.94 -7.74 4.56
CA PRO A 107 -10.17 -7.41 3.86
C PRO A 107 -11.22 -6.84 4.81
N THR A 108 -12.09 -5.95 4.31
CA THR A 108 -13.24 -5.49 5.09
C THR A 108 -14.24 -6.63 5.30
N LYS A 109 -15.03 -6.55 6.37
CA LYS A 109 -16.04 -7.56 6.69
C LYS A 109 -17.04 -7.81 5.55
N GLU A 110 -17.41 -6.75 4.82
CA GLU A 110 -18.27 -6.86 3.64
C GLU A 110 -17.71 -7.86 2.60
N TRP A 111 -16.43 -7.76 2.29
CA TRP A 111 -15.77 -8.66 1.33
C TRP A 111 -15.65 -10.08 1.88
N VAL A 112 -15.35 -10.23 3.18
CA VAL A 112 -15.32 -11.55 3.84
C VAL A 112 -16.69 -12.21 3.76
N ASP A 113 -17.76 -11.48 4.06
CA ASP A 113 -19.13 -11.98 4.05
C ASP A 113 -19.56 -12.35 2.63
N LYS A 114 -19.26 -11.50 1.64
CA LYS A 114 -19.56 -11.75 0.23
C LYS A 114 -18.88 -13.01 -0.29
N ILE A 115 -17.58 -13.18 -0.04
CA ILE A 115 -16.84 -14.38 -0.49
C ILE A 115 -17.36 -15.63 0.23
N SER A 116 -17.66 -15.54 1.53
CA SER A 116 -18.23 -16.65 2.30
C SER A 116 -19.60 -17.10 1.78
N GLN A 117 -20.43 -16.15 1.33
CA GLN A 117 -21.77 -16.45 0.78
C GLN A 117 -21.74 -17.17 -0.57
N ILE A 118 -20.71 -16.93 -1.39
CA ILE A 118 -20.56 -17.58 -2.70
C ILE A 118 -20.26 -19.09 -2.52
N LYS A 119 -19.75 -19.51 -1.35
CA LYS A 119 -19.47 -20.92 -1.02
C LYS A 119 -18.57 -21.63 -2.03
N LEU A 120 -17.78 -20.86 -2.77
CA LEU A 120 -16.98 -21.33 -3.91
C LEU A 120 -15.97 -22.41 -3.51
N PHE A 121 -15.51 -22.40 -2.26
CA PHE A 121 -14.49 -23.31 -1.74
C PHE A 121 -15.02 -24.30 -0.71
N ASN A 122 -16.34 -24.43 -0.53
CA ASN A 122 -16.93 -25.30 0.50
C ASN A 122 -16.54 -26.78 0.32
N ASP A 123 -16.41 -27.23 -0.93
CA ASP A 123 -16.03 -28.60 -1.27
C ASP A 123 -14.51 -28.79 -1.40
N GLY A 124 -13.75 -27.76 -1.04
CA GLY A 124 -12.29 -27.69 -1.12
C GLY A 124 -11.78 -27.03 -2.40
N TRP A 125 -10.62 -26.38 -2.30
CA TRP A 125 -9.95 -25.68 -3.41
C TRP A 125 -9.77 -26.56 -4.67
N ASN A 126 -9.44 -27.84 -4.49
CA ASN A 126 -9.21 -28.78 -5.58
C ASN A 126 -10.47 -29.16 -6.37
N LYS A 127 -11.66 -28.78 -5.89
CA LYS A 127 -12.95 -29.13 -6.51
C LYS A 127 -13.60 -27.98 -7.27
N LEU A 128 -12.89 -26.87 -7.44
CA LEU A 128 -13.35 -25.77 -8.29
C LEU A 128 -13.57 -26.27 -9.72
N PRO A 129 -14.67 -25.88 -10.38
CA PRO A 129 -14.88 -26.17 -11.79
C PRO A 129 -13.69 -25.71 -12.64
N VAL A 130 -13.29 -26.53 -13.62
CA VAL A 130 -12.13 -26.26 -14.48
C VAL A 130 -12.26 -24.92 -15.18
N ASP A 131 -13.46 -24.53 -15.63
CA ASP A 131 -13.71 -23.22 -16.23
C ASP A 131 -13.43 -22.05 -15.26
N VAL A 132 -13.69 -22.21 -13.96
CA VAL A 132 -13.34 -21.21 -12.93
C VAL A 132 -11.85 -21.17 -12.67
N GLN A 133 -11.18 -22.33 -12.66
CA GLN A 133 -9.72 -22.40 -12.54
C GLN A 133 -9.03 -21.78 -13.76
N MET A 134 -9.55 -22.02 -14.96
CA MET A 134 -9.02 -21.49 -16.22
C MET A 134 -9.17 -19.98 -16.36
N ARG A 135 -10.21 -19.36 -15.78
CA ARG A 135 -10.33 -17.89 -15.72
C ARG A 135 -9.15 -17.22 -15.01
N PHE A 136 -8.51 -17.88 -14.04
CA PHE A 136 -7.29 -17.34 -13.45
C PHE A 136 -6.15 -17.33 -14.46
N TYR A 137 -6.01 -18.39 -15.26
CA TYR A 137 -5.00 -18.44 -16.32
C TYR A 137 -5.26 -17.43 -17.45
N ASP A 138 -6.52 -17.14 -17.78
CA ASP A 138 -6.88 -16.12 -18.78
C ASP A 138 -6.50 -14.70 -18.34
N VAL A 139 -6.67 -14.39 -17.05
CA VAL A 139 -6.30 -13.08 -16.46
C VAL A 139 -4.78 -12.92 -16.36
N TRP A 140 -4.06 -14.00 -16.09
CA TRP A 140 -2.59 -14.02 -15.97
C TRP A 140 -1.89 -14.54 -17.23
N GLY A 141 -2.58 -14.46 -18.38
CA GLY A 141 -2.20 -15.07 -19.66
C GLY A 141 -0.69 -15.13 -19.93
N THR A 142 -0.20 -16.35 -20.09
CA THR A 142 1.20 -16.73 -20.33
C THR A 142 1.66 -16.45 -21.76
N GLU A 143 1.46 -15.23 -22.28
CA GLU A 143 2.13 -14.81 -23.53
C GLU A 143 3.60 -14.41 -23.31
N GLN A 144 4.13 -14.51 -22.08
CA GLN A 144 5.50 -14.12 -21.73
C GLN A 144 6.34 -15.20 -21.02
N THR A 145 6.01 -16.48 -21.19
CA THR A 145 6.93 -17.58 -20.80
C THR A 145 7.31 -18.43 -22.00
#